data_AF-A0A068VHQ2-F1
#
_entry.id   AF-A0A068VHQ2-F1
#
_cell.length_a   1.000
_cell.length_b   1.000
_cell.length_c   1.000
_cell.angle_alpha   90.00
_cell.angle_beta   90.00
_cell.angle_gamma   90.00
#
_symmetry.space_group_name_H-M   'P 1'
#
loop_
_entity.id
_entity.type
_entity.pdbx_description
1 polymer ?
#
loop_
_entity_poly.entity_id
_entity_poly.type
_entity_poly.pdbx_seq_one_letter_code
_entity_poly.pdbx_strand_id
1 'polypeptide(L)' 'MFCKSQQKGDDDHEAIETQLFFDMLVMVLLKGRQRNEKDWAKLFTEAGFSDYKITAVLGLRSIIEVYYY' A
#
# COMPACT_ATOMS: atom_id res chain seq x y z
N MET A 1 -0.14 -2.07 -1.81
CA MET A 1 -0.78 -1.62 -0.57
C MET A 1 0.39 -1.37 0.35
N PHE A 2 0.64 -0.11 0.70
CA PHE A 2 1.90 0.30 1.29
C PHE A 2 1.63 0.78 2.70
N CYS A 3 2.01 -0.02 3.68
CA CYS A 3 2.36 0.48 5.00
C CYS A 3 3.86 0.79 4.96
N LYS A 4 4.28 1.98 5.38
CA LYS A 4 5.56 2.07 6.07
C LYS A 4 5.30 1.37 7.40
N SER A 5 5.91 0.21 7.62
CA SER A 5 5.80 -0.45 8.93
C SER A 5 6.25 0.56 9.99
N GLN A 6 5.38 0.84 10.96
CA GLN A 6 5.74 1.63 12.14
C GLN A 6 6.20 0.73 13.29
N GLN A 7 6.72 -0.48 12.99
CA GLN A 7 7.06 -1.48 14.00
C GLN A 7 8.56 -1.59 14.17
N LYS A 8 9.12 -0.75 15.04
CA LYS A 8 10.56 -0.76 15.36
C LYS A 8 10.90 -1.98 16.23
N GLY A 9 11.33 -3.09 15.61
CA GLY A 9 11.73 -4.34 16.29
C GLY A 9 11.86 -5.53 15.33
N ASP A 10 12.19 -6.72 15.84
CA ASP A 10 12.34 -7.99 15.08
C ASP A 10 11.08 -8.32 14.24
N ASP A 11 9.92 -7.81 14.66
CA ASP A 11 8.62 -7.88 13.98
C ASP A 11 8.59 -7.26 12.56
N ASP A 12 9.52 -6.35 12.23
CA ASP A 12 9.60 -5.75 10.89
C ASP A 12 9.95 -6.79 9.81
N HIS A 13 10.73 -7.82 10.14
CA HIS A 13 11.16 -8.82 9.16
C HIS A 13 10.00 -9.71 8.72
N GLU A 14 9.25 -10.25 9.68
CA GLU A 14 8.06 -11.08 9.41
C GLU A 14 6.97 -10.30 8.65
N ALA A 15 6.80 -9.01 8.97
CA ALA A 15 5.90 -8.11 8.26
C ALA A 15 6.30 -7.93 6.79
N ILE A 16 7.60 -7.74 6.51
CA ILE A 16 8.13 -7.62 5.15
C ILE A 16 7.95 -8.93 4.38
N GLU A 17 8.30 -10.08 4.98
CA GLU A 17 8.13 -11.39 4.35
C GLU A 17 6.66 -11.65 3.99
N THR A 18 5.75 -11.37 4.91
CA THR A 18 4.31 -11.51 4.68
C THR A 18 3.84 -10.59 3.55
N GLN A 19 4.30 -9.33 3.51
CA GLN A 19 3.93 -8.41 2.45
C GLN A 19 4.41 -8.89 1.07
N LEU A 20 5.64 -9.39 0.98
CA LEU A 20 6.21 -9.95 -0.25
C LEU A 20 5.49 -11.23 -0.68
N PHE A 21 5.16 -12.11 0.25
CA PHE A 21 4.38 -13.31 -0.01
C PHE A 21 3.01 -12.97 -0.61
N PHE A 22 2.31 -11.99 -0.03
CA PHE A 22 1.04 -11.52 -0.58
C PHE A 22 1.19 -10.85 -1.96
N ASP A 23 2.28 -10.13 -2.23
CA ASP A 23 2.52 -9.55 -3.55
C ASP A 23 2.69 -10.65 -4.62
N MET A 24 3.47 -11.69 -4.32
CA MET A 24 3.60 -12.87 -5.18
C MET A 24 2.25 -13.58 -5.39
N LEU A 25 1.48 -13.77 -4.31
CA LEU A 25 0.16 -14.42 -4.38
C LEU A 25 -0.80 -13.65 -5.30
N VAL A 26 -0.86 -12.33 -5.16
CA VAL A 26 -1.72 -11.45 -5.99
C VAL A 26 -1.24 -11.43 -7.45
N MET A 27 0.07 -11.49 -7.69
CA MET A 27 0.64 -11.58 -9.04
C MET A 27 0.22 -12.88 -9.73
N VAL A 28 0.34 -14.02 -9.04
CA VAL A 28 0.02 -15.35 -9.59
C VAL A 28 -1.49 -15.51 -9.80
N LEU A 29 -2.32 -15.14 -8.82
CA LEU A 29 -3.76 -15.42 -8.86
C LEU A 29 -4.56 -14.36 -9.62
N LEU A 30 -4.16 -13.09 -9.55
CA LEU A 30 -4.97 -11.96 -10.02
C LEU A 30 -4.30 -11.11 -11.09
N LYS A 31 -3.07 -11.46 -11.51
CA LYS A 31 -2.21 -10.62 -12.38
C LYS A 31 -2.05 -9.19 -11.84
N GLY A 32 -2.19 -9.04 -10.52
CA GLY A 32 -2.08 -7.75 -9.83
C GLY A 32 -0.67 -7.51 -9.30
N ARG A 33 -0.43 -6.28 -8.83
CA ARG A 33 0.80 -5.90 -8.13
C ARG A 33 0.45 -4.96 -6.99
N GLN A 34 1.07 -5.13 -5.83
CA GLN A 34 1.02 -4.15 -4.77
C GLN A 34 1.71 -2.85 -5.23
N ARG A 35 1.00 -1.74 -5.07
CA ARG A 35 1.51 -0.40 -5.35
C ARG A 35 2.13 0.23 -4.12
N ASN A 36 3.23 0.94 -4.33
CA ASN A 36 3.81 1.87 -3.36
C ASN A 36 3.07 3.22 -3.39
N GLU A 37 3.42 4.13 -2.49
CA GLU A 37 2.80 5.46 -2.40
C GLU A 37 2.95 6.29 -3.69
N LYS A 38 4.11 6.22 -4.37
CA LYS A 38 4.34 6.97 -5.63
C LYS A 38 3.45 6.47 -6.77
N ASP A 39 3.27 5.15 -6.87
CA ASP A 39 2.37 4.53 -7.83
C ASP A 39 0.92 4.97 -7.59
N TRP A 40 0.49 5.04 -6.32
CA TRP A 40 -0.84 5.54 -5.95
C TRP A 40 -1.01 7.02 -6.23
N ALA A 41 -0.04 7.85 -5.83
CA ALA A 41 -0.05 9.29 -6.09
C ALA A 41 -0.21 9.59 -7.57
N LYS A 42 0.58 8.91 -8.42
CA LYS A 42 0.47 9.04 -9.87
C LYS A 42 -0.93 8.70 -10.37
N LEU A 43 -1.51 7.57 -9.93
CA LEU A 43 -2.86 7.17 -10.33
C LEU A 43 -3.93 8.19 -9.93
N PHE A 44 -3.83 8.75 -8.71
CA PHE A 44 -4.80 9.75 -8.25
C PHE A 44 -4.67 11.05 -9.04
N THR A 45 -3.45 11.51 -9.29
CA THR A 45 -3.22 12.71 -10.13
C THR A 45 -3.73 12.49 -11.56
N GLU A 46 -3.44 11.34 -12.18
CA GLU A 46 -3.91 11.02 -13.53
C GLU A 46 -5.44 10.88 -13.61
N ALA A 47 -6.09 10.47 -12.51
CA ALA A 47 -7.54 10.40 -12.40
C ALA A 47 -8.20 11.75 -12.03
N GLY A 48 -7.44 12.82 -11.87
CA GLY A 48 -7.95 14.18 -11.64
C GLY A 48 -8.28 14.50 -10.17
N PHE A 49 -7.77 13.72 -9.22
CA PHE A 49 -7.89 14.04 -7.80
C PHE A 49 -6.83 15.08 -7.39
N SER A 50 -7.20 15.95 -6.45
CA SER A 50 -6.36 17.05 -5.99
C SER A 50 -5.41 16.65 -4.86
N ASP A 51 -5.83 15.71 -4.01
CA ASP A 51 -5.07 15.30 -2.83
C ASP A 51 -5.45 13.89 -2.36
N TYR A 52 -4.62 13.30 -1.49
CA TYR A 52 -4.87 12.02 -0.85
C TYR A 52 -4.19 11.90 0.52
N LYS A 53 -4.75 11.06 1.38
CA LYS A 53 -4.18 10.72 2.70
C LYS A 53 -4.15 9.20 2.87
N ILE A 54 -2.99 8.68 3.27
CA ILE A 54 -2.79 7.26 3.56
C ILE A 54 -2.69 7.08 5.07
N THR A 55 -3.54 6.23 5.64
CA THR A 55 -3.53 5.90 7.08
C THR A 55 -3.31 4.39 7.28
N ALA A 56 -2.31 4.02 8.08
CA ALA A 56 -2.08 2.63 8.46
C ALA A 56 -3.01 2.24 9.62
N VAL A 57 -4.02 1.41 9.36
CA VAL A 57 -5.05 1.07 10.37
C VAL A 57 -5.32 -0.44 10.46
N LEU A 58 -4.91 -1.23 9.45
CA LEU A 58 -5.30 -2.63 9.30
C LEU A 58 -4.05 -3.55 9.19
N GLY A 59 -3.10 -3.39 10.11
CA GLY A 59 -1.83 -4.14 10.07
C GLY A 59 -0.99 -3.77 8.83
N LEU A 60 -0.78 -4.73 7.93
CA LEU A 60 -0.08 -4.53 6.65
C LEU A 60 -0.91 -3.76 5.59
N ARG A 61 -2.14 -3.37 5.95
CA ARG A 61 -3.08 -2.70 5.06
C ARG A 61 -3.28 -1.25 5.47
N SER A 62 -3.34 -0.38 4.47
CA SER A 62 -3.61 1.06 4.61
C SER A 62 -4.98 1.42 4.05
N ILE A 63 -5.62 2.38 4.70
CA ILE A 63 -6.79 3.09 4.16
C ILE A 63 -6.25 4.28 3.36
N ILE A 64 -6.80 4.49 2.16
CA ILE A 64 -6.48 5.65 1.33
C ILE A 64 -7.75 6.49 1.18
N GLU A 65 -7.69 7.70 1.68
CA GLU A 65 -8.68 8.75 1.49
C GLU A 65 -8.23 9.57 0.28
N VAL A 66 -9.09 9.76 -0.72
CA VAL A 66 -8.77 10.55 -1.92
C VAL A 66 -9.78 11.68 -2.03
N TYR A 67 -9.28 12.89 -2.28
CA TYR A 67 -10.08 14.12 -2.22
C TYR A 67 -10.27 14.72 -3.62
N TYR A 68 -11.50 15.12 -3.89
CA TYR A 68 -11.84 16.00 -5.00
C TYR A 68 -12.03 17.41 -4.44
N TYR A 69 -11.28 18.37 -4.97
CA TYR A 69 -11.52 19.80 -4.83
C TYR A 69 -11.58 20.44 -6.19
#